data_AF-A0AA86AMX1-F1
#
_entry.id   AF-A0AA86AMX1-F1
#
_cell.length_a   1.000
_cell.length_b   1.000
_cell.length_c   1.000
_cell.angle_alpha   90.00
_cell.angle_beta   90.00
_cell.angle_gamma   90.00
#
_symmetry.space_group_name_H-M   'P 1'
#
loop_
_entity.id
_entity.type
_entity.pdbx_description
1 polymer ?
#
loop_
_entity_poly.entity_id
_entity_poly.type
_entity_poly.pdbx_seq_one_letter_code
_entity_poly.pdbx_strand_id
1 'polypeptide(L)'
;MKIDTFKIKNIVILNYKKYAQLSLDINSDFNLIIGENGSGKTTVLDAMATLLGGYLQAFQNIPAGERHSINKSDIKIEIQDYENNISVEYKLPISISGTLSIDNEDVIIERFRRSMVSTKTELLKQQNQAIYTLVKTLESSEDKMFPLISYHGTGRLWEQDYKSSAKMEKLTRYDGYKDCLNAKSNYRNFISWFEKQEKNSFNLRKEIAVLEAVRNTVKEMIGLLTKKEVELFIYREGDLELKFKNEATRERVSNLSDGYRNIIGIVSDIAYRMAILNPTLGLDVVKKTSGVVLIDEIDLHLHPKWQKEIVGLLQELFPKVQFIATTHSPFIIQSMQSDQIIKLDDNSRTLEADATMMSIEDIVENIQKIELPQMSSRKIEMLRAADEYLSILEKLEDNNSLQTEEVKRKLDELIEPFEENMAYVAFLRRKRLLTENKQ
;
A
#
# COMPACT_ATOMS: atom_id res chain seq x y z
N MET A 1 18.42 24.71 9.17
CA MET A 1 17.63 23.57 9.65
C MET A 1 17.84 22.40 8.71
N LYS A 2 18.42 21.31 9.22
CA LYS A 2 18.52 20.01 8.54
C LYS A 2 17.46 19.14 9.19
N ILE A 3 16.48 18.69 8.43
CA ILE A 3 15.48 17.74 8.93
C ILE A 3 16.12 16.37 8.88
N ASP A 4 16.45 15.83 10.05
CA ASP A 4 17.07 14.51 10.23
C ASP A 4 16.04 13.42 10.50
N THR A 5 14.88 13.78 11.07
CA THR A 5 13.73 12.89 11.28
C THR A 5 12.43 13.56 10.83
N PHE A 6 11.60 12.81 10.09
CA PHE A 6 10.32 13.28 9.60
C PHE A 6 9.35 12.09 9.56
N LYS A 7 8.43 12.04 10.52
CA LYS A 7 7.54 10.88 10.73
C LYS A 7 6.10 11.34 11.05
N ILE A 8 5.10 10.58 10.64
CA ILE A 8 3.72 10.67 11.13
C ILE A 8 3.64 9.88 12.43
N LYS A 9 3.20 10.51 13.53
CA LYS A 9 2.96 9.82 14.82
C LYS A 9 1.54 9.30 14.95
N ASN A 10 0.57 10.07 14.48
CA ASN A 10 -0.84 9.70 14.52
C ASN A 10 -1.64 10.43 13.45
N ILE A 11 -2.85 9.91 13.20
CA ILE A 11 -3.85 10.53 12.35
C ILE A 11 -5.24 10.39 12.96
N VAL A 12 -6.06 11.44 12.83
CA VAL A 12 -7.46 11.49 13.21
C VAL A 12 -8.26 11.97 12.00
N ILE A 13 -9.26 11.17 11.62
CA ILE A 13 -10.10 11.35 10.44
C ILE A 13 -11.54 11.55 10.91
N LEU A 14 -12.22 12.57 10.38
CA LEU A 14 -13.62 12.89 10.66
C LEU A 14 -14.40 13.09 9.35
N ASN A 15 -15.53 12.40 9.21
CA ASN A 15 -16.47 12.48 8.08
C ASN A 15 -15.85 12.27 6.68
N TYR A 16 -14.81 11.43 6.59
CA TYR A 16 -14.06 11.20 5.35
C TYR A 16 -14.37 9.83 4.75
N LYS A 17 -14.93 9.82 3.54
CA LYS A 17 -15.40 8.64 2.79
C LYS A 17 -16.23 7.73 3.70
N LYS A 18 -15.74 6.54 4.04
CA LYS A 18 -16.47 5.59 4.89
C LYS A 18 -16.46 5.93 6.38
N TYR A 19 -15.46 6.66 6.86
CA TYR A 19 -15.26 6.88 8.29
C TYR A 19 -16.04 8.10 8.80
N ALA A 20 -16.88 7.89 9.81
CA ALA A 20 -17.43 8.98 10.62
C ALA A 20 -16.33 9.55 11.53
N GLN A 21 -15.60 8.66 12.20
CA GLN A 21 -14.42 8.96 12.99
C GLN A 21 -13.45 7.79 12.94
N LEU A 22 -12.16 8.06 12.79
CA LEU A 22 -11.08 7.07 12.93
C LEU A 22 -9.87 7.76 13.58
N SER A 23 -9.18 7.06 14.47
CA SER A 23 -7.92 7.51 15.06
C SER A 23 -6.94 6.35 15.07
N LEU A 24 -5.74 6.59 14.53
CA LEU A 24 -4.67 5.62 14.39
C LEU A 24 -3.35 6.21 14.91
N ASP A 25 -2.63 5.41 15.68
CA ASP A 25 -1.23 5.66 16.04
C ASP A 25 -0.33 4.93 15.05
N ILE A 26 0.78 5.55 14.68
CA ILE A 26 1.65 5.11 13.59
C ILE A 26 3.05 4.87 14.15
N ASN A 27 3.56 3.66 13.96
CA ASN A 27 4.91 3.27 14.35
C ASN A 27 5.94 4.03 13.52
N SER A 28 7.11 4.25 14.10
CA SER A 28 8.11 5.17 13.57
C SER A 28 8.85 4.63 12.32
N ASP A 29 8.81 3.31 12.07
CA ASP A 29 9.60 2.67 11.02
C ASP A 29 8.73 2.14 9.87
N PHE A 30 8.01 1.04 10.09
CA PHE A 30 7.14 0.44 9.08
C PHE A 30 5.75 0.18 9.64
N ASN A 31 4.72 0.45 8.83
CA ASN A 31 3.32 0.24 9.18
C ASN A 31 2.63 -0.47 8.03
N LEU A 32 2.05 -1.63 8.31
CA LEU A 32 1.28 -2.43 7.37
C LEU A 32 -0.19 -2.39 7.75
N ILE A 33 -0.99 -1.71 6.93
CA ILE A 33 -2.44 -1.62 7.10
C ILE A 33 -3.10 -2.81 6.38
N ILE A 34 -3.86 -3.59 7.13
CA ILE A 34 -4.57 -4.76 6.64
C ILE A 34 -6.07 -4.66 6.94
N GLY A 35 -6.84 -5.40 6.15
CA GLY A 35 -8.27 -5.57 6.36
C GLY A 35 -8.97 -6.04 5.09
N GLU A 36 -10.23 -6.42 5.21
CA GLU A 36 -11.05 -6.94 4.11
C GLU A 36 -11.19 -5.95 2.94
N ASN A 37 -11.68 -6.42 1.79
CA ASN A 37 -11.99 -5.52 0.68
C ASN A 37 -13.09 -4.54 1.10
N GLY A 38 -12.89 -3.24 0.85
CA GLY A 38 -13.80 -2.20 1.35
C GLY A 38 -13.58 -1.77 2.81
N SER A 39 -12.61 -2.37 3.51
CA SER A 39 -12.20 -1.96 4.88
C SER A 39 -11.66 -0.52 4.95
N GLY A 40 -11.32 0.11 3.83
CA GLY A 40 -10.91 1.52 3.80
C GLY A 40 -9.40 1.75 3.91
N LYS A 41 -8.59 0.76 3.56
CA LYS A 41 -7.11 0.86 3.49
C LYS A 41 -6.63 2.06 2.68
N THR A 42 -7.03 2.14 1.40
CA THR A 42 -6.74 3.28 0.52
C THR A 42 -7.28 4.60 1.09
N THR A 43 -8.46 4.59 1.72
CA THR A 43 -9.02 5.78 2.38
C THR A 43 -8.10 6.32 3.49
N VAL A 44 -7.46 5.44 4.27
CA VAL A 44 -6.50 5.85 5.30
C VAL A 44 -5.24 6.44 4.67
N LEU A 45 -4.72 5.83 3.61
CA LEU A 45 -3.56 6.38 2.88
C LEU A 45 -3.87 7.74 2.26
N ASP A 46 -5.03 7.92 1.62
CA ASP A 46 -5.45 9.21 1.06
C ASP A 46 -5.61 10.29 2.15
N ALA A 47 -6.05 9.89 3.35
CA ALA A 47 -6.11 10.80 4.49
C ALA A 47 -4.71 11.20 4.97
N MET A 48 -3.75 10.27 5.04
CA MET A 48 -2.35 10.58 5.34
C MET A 48 -1.70 11.44 4.26
N ALA A 49 -1.99 11.19 2.97
CA ALA A 49 -1.58 12.05 1.88
C ALA A 49 -2.14 13.47 2.05
N THR A 50 -3.40 13.59 2.46
CA THR A 50 -4.00 14.89 2.78
C THR A 50 -3.28 15.56 3.96
N LEU A 51 -2.95 14.85 5.04
CA LEU A 51 -2.17 15.39 6.16
C LEU A 51 -0.81 15.94 5.68
N LEU A 52 -0.05 15.15 4.91
CA LEU A 52 1.23 15.54 4.31
C LEU A 52 1.09 16.72 3.33
N GLY A 53 -0.03 16.81 2.62
CA GLY A 53 -0.34 17.98 1.78
C GLY A 53 -0.46 19.28 2.59
N GLY A 54 -0.74 19.20 3.90
CA GLY A 54 -0.71 20.34 4.82
C GLY A 54 0.70 20.86 5.08
N TYR A 55 1.67 19.95 5.20
CA TYR A 55 3.09 20.30 5.24
C TYR A 55 3.51 21.01 3.95
N LEU A 56 3.15 20.46 2.79
CA LEU A 56 3.45 21.08 1.48
C LEU A 56 2.75 22.43 1.28
N GLN A 57 1.55 22.60 1.82
CA GLN A 57 0.79 23.85 1.75
C GLN A 57 1.47 25.02 2.48
N ALA A 58 2.34 24.74 3.45
CA ALA A 58 3.09 25.77 4.17
C ALA A 58 4.24 26.38 3.34
N PHE A 59 4.64 25.76 2.23
CA PHE A 59 5.67 26.29 1.32
C PHE A 59 5.11 27.35 0.38
N GLN A 60 5.92 28.36 0.07
CA GLN A 60 5.55 29.41 -0.90
C GLN A 60 5.67 28.93 -2.35
N ASN A 61 6.65 28.07 -2.61
CA ASN A 61 7.06 27.69 -3.97
C ASN A 61 6.41 26.40 -4.48
N ILE A 62 5.58 25.73 -3.67
CA ILE A 62 4.92 24.47 -4.05
C ILE A 62 3.53 24.76 -4.60
N PRO A 63 3.21 24.39 -5.85
CA PRO A 63 1.90 24.61 -6.46
C PRO A 63 0.75 23.93 -5.69
N ALA A 64 -0.47 24.43 -5.88
CA ALA A 64 -1.66 23.86 -5.25
C ALA A 64 -1.95 22.42 -5.70
N GLY A 65 -1.58 22.05 -6.94
CA GLY A 65 -1.79 20.70 -7.48
C GLY A 65 -1.00 19.61 -6.75
N GLU A 66 0.12 19.98 -6.12
CA GLU A 66 0.96 19.05 -5.35
C GLU A 66 0.42 18.79 -3.94
N ARG A 67 -0.56 19.60 -3.52
CA ARG A 67 -1.17 19.53 -2.19
C ARG A 67 -2.38 18.61 -2.31
N HIS A 68 -2.22 17.33 -1.95
CA HIS A 68 -3.35 16.40 -1.92
C HIS A 68 -4.52 17.02 -1.15
N SER A 69 -5.68 17.18 -1.80
CA SER A 69 -6.78 18.01 -1.31
C SER A 69 -8.03 17.17 -1.02
N ILE A 70 -8.85 17.64 -0.08
CA ILE A 70 -10.17 17.09 0.25
C ILE A 70 -11.17 17.51 -0.84
N ASN A 71 -11.57 16.55 -1.65
CA ASN A 71 -12.54 16.73 -2.73
C ASN A 71 -13.98 16.55 -2.24
N LYS A 72 -14.94 16.98 -3.06
CA LYS A 72 -16.37 16.77 -2.78
C LYS A 72 -16.76 15.28 -2.77
N SER A 73 -16.06 14.45 -3.53
CA SER A 73 -16.24 12.99 -3.53
C SER A 73 -15.77 12.33 -2.24
N ASP A 74 -14.92 13.00 -1.46
CA ASP A 74 -14.36 12.45 -0.24
C ASP A 74 -15.28 12.65 0.98
N ILE A 75 -16.39 13.37 0.79
CA ILE A 75 -17.33 13.68 1.85
C ILE A 75 -18.17 12.45 2.17
N LYS A 76 -18.20 12.07 3.45
CA LYS A 76 -19.11 11.00 3.91
C LYS A 76 -20.55 11.41 3.59
N ILE A 77 -21.25 10.51 2.92
CA ILE A 77 -22.66 10.64 2.61
C ILE A 77 -23.47 9.64 3.43
N GLU A 78 -24.65 10.06 3.88
CA GLU A 78 -25.68 9.20 4.41
C GLU A 78 -26.89 9.27 3.49
N ILE A 79 -27.35 8.11 3.04
CA ILE A 79 -28.54 7.98 2.20
C ILE A 79 -29.68 7.54 3.12
N GLN A 80 -30.76 8.30 3.13
CA GLN A 80 -31.96 7.97 3.91
C GLN A 80 -33.13 7.76 2.96
N ASP A 81 -33.68 6.56 3.01
CA ASP A 81 -34.87 6.17 2.26
C ASP A 81 -36.11 6.51 3.09
N TYR A 82 -36.85 7.52 2.63
CA TYR A 82 -38.17 7.84 3.12
C TYR A 82 -39.23 7.19 2.21
N GLU A 83 -40.44 7.01 2.74
CA GLU A 83 -41.55 6.33 2.05
C GLU A 83 -41.82 6.85 0.62
N ASN A 84 -41.59 8.15 0.38
CA ASN A 84 -41.79 8.81 -0.92
C ASN A 84 -40.54 9.52 -1.47
N ASN A 85 -39.37 9.39 -0.85
CA ASN A 85 -38.18 10.13 -1.29
C ASN A 85 -36.87 9.50 -0.82
N ILE A 86 -35.81 9.63 -1.61
CA ILE A 86 -34.44 9.30 -1.20
C ILE A 86 -33.71 10.61 -0.96
N SER A 87 -33.19 10.81 0.25
CA SER A 87 -32.39 11.99 0.58
C SER A 87 -30.92 11.62 0.78
N VAL A 88 -30.01 12.51 0.37
CA VAL A 88 -28.57 12.37 0.58
C VAL A 88 -28.08 13.49 1.46
N GLU A 89 -27.59 13.14 2.65
CA GLU A 89 -27.00 14.08 3.60
C GLU A 89 -25.48 14.03 3.51
N TYR A 90 -24.84 15.19 3.33
CA TYR A 90 -23.38 15.31 3.33
C TYR A 90 -22.89 15.71 4.72
N LYS A 91 -22.06 14.86 5.34
CA LYS A 91 -21.53 15.13 6.68
C LYS A 91 -20.36 16.12 6.60
N LEU A 92 -20.60 17.33 7.09
CA LEU A 92 -19.62 18.39 7.26
C LEU A 92 -19.54 18.79 8.74
N PRO A 93 -18.38 19.27 9.23
CA PRO A 93 -17.13 19.42 8.50
C PRO A 93 -16.41 18.07 8.31
N ILE A 94 -15.57 18.01 7.28
CA ILE A 94 -14.54 16.97 7.16
C ILE A 94 -13.29 17.52 7.79
N SER A 95 -12.64 16.74 8.63
CA SER A 95 -11.33 17.07 9.18
C SER A 95 -10.39 15.88 9.06
N ILE A 96 -9.17 16.17 8.65
CA ILE A 96 -8.04 15.26 8.71
C ILE A 96 -6.99 16.01 9.52
N SER A 97 -6.69 15.47 10.69
CA SER A 97 -5.68 16.01 11.60
C SER A 97 -4.69 14.94 12.00
N GLY A 98 -3.53 15.35 12.48
CA GLY A 98 -2.49 14.41 12.90
C GLY A 98 -1.24 15.13 13.34
N THR A 99 -0.34 14.38 13.95
CA THR A 99 0.92 14.89 14.50
C THR A 99 2.08 14.43 13.62
N LEU A 100 2.85 15.39 13.10
CA LEU A 100 4.15 15.14 12.47
C LEU A 100 5.26 15.34 13.51
N SER A 101 6.12 14.35 13.67
CA SER A 101 7.35 14.46 14.46
C SER A 101 8.49 14.87 13.54
N ILE A 102 8.99 16.08 13.71
CA ILE A 102 10.08 16.66 12.90
C ILE A 102 11.22 17.02 13.86
N ASP A 103 12.35 16.33 13.78
CA ASP A 103 13.51 16.51 14.68
C ASP A 103 13.16 16.47 16.18
N ASN A 104 12.28 15.54 16.55
CA ASN A 104 11.69 15.38 17.89
C ASN A 104 10.75 16.51 18.35
N GLU A 105 10.40 17.46 17.48
CA GLU A 105 9.32 18.40 17.72
C GLU A 105 8.01 17.90 17.11
N ASP A 106 6.94 17.97 17.91
CA ASP A 106 5.60 17.57 17.47
C ASP A 106 4.84 18.75 16.90
N VAL A 107 4.51 18.65 15.61
CA VAL A 107 3.76 19.63 14.87
C VAL A 107 2.39 19.06 14.51
N ILE A 108 1.36 19.63 15.11
CA ILE A 108 -0.02 19.27 14.80
C ILE A 108 -0.42 19.96 13.51
N ILE A 109 -0.98 19.18 12.58
CA ILE A 109 -1.58 19.67 11.35
C ILE A 109 -3.07 19.33 11.38
N GLU A 110 -3.91 20.30 11.07
CA GLU A 110 -5.35 20.09 10.85
C GLU A 110 -5.78 20.70 9.52
N ARG A 111 -6.31 19.85 8.63
CA ARG A 111 -6.88 20.23 7.35
C ARG A 111 -8.35 19.88 7.30
N PHE A 112 -9.17 20.80 6.81
CA PHE A 112 -10.60 20.59 6.80
C PHE A 112 -11.28 21.16 5.56
N ARG A 113 -12.54 20.71 5.38
CA ARG A 113 -13.50 21.27 4.43
C ARG A 113 -14.82 21.49 5.16
N ARG A 114 -15.30 22.74 5.16
CA ARG A 114 -16.55 23.16 5.84
C ARG A 114 -17.74 23.39 4.89
N SER A 115 -17.50 23.36 3.59
CA SER A 115 -18.51 23.70 2.59
C SER A 115 -18.52 22.73 1.42
N MET A 116 -19.72 22.47 0.91
CA MET A 116 -19.92 21.75 -0.35
C MET A 116 -19.47 22.59 -1.56
N VAL A 117 -19.59 23.91 -1.47
CA VAL A 117 -19.38 24.85 -2.59
C VAL A 117 -17.91 25.21 -2.76
N SER A 118 -17.18 25.46 -1.66
CA SER A 118 -15.76 25.76 -1.72
C SER A 118 -14.98 24.52 -2.13
N THR A 119 -14.20 24.60 -3.21
CA THR A 119 -13.30 23.52 -3.63
C THR A 119 -12.00 23.46 -2.84
N LYS A 120 -11.72 24.46 -2.00
CA LYS A 120 -10.44 24.60 -1.30
C LYS A 120 -10.43 23.77 -0.02
N THR A 121 -9.37 22.98 0.13
CA THR A 121 -8.97 22.43 1.43
C THR A 121 -8.32 23.53 2.26
N GLU A 122 -8.80 23.74 3.47
CA GLU A 122 -8.32 24.81 4.33
C GLU A 122 -7.25 24.29 5.29
N LEU A 123 -6.25 25.14 5.54
CA LEU A 123 -5.22 24.98 6.56
C LEU A 123 -5.17 26.30 7.33
N LEU A 124 -5.92 26.39 8.44
CA LEU A 124 -6.03 27.66 9.17
C LEU A 124 -4.69 28.02 9.79
N LYS A 125 -4.14 29.18 9.39
CA LYS A 125 -2.85 29.67 9.86
C LYS A 125 -2.79 29.80 11.39
N GLN A 126 -3.90 30.17 12.04
CA GLN A 126 -3.97 30.30 13.50
C GLN A 126 -3.76 28.97 14.23
N GLN A 127 -4.30 27.87 13.70
CA GLN A 127 -4.18 26.54 14.28
C GLN A 127 -2.87 25.84 13.87
N ASN A 128 -2.25 26.29 12.78
CA ASN A 128 -1.09 25.65 12.16
C ASN A 128 0.15 26.56 12.18
N GLN A 129 0.30 27.46 13.15
CA GLN A 129 1.41 28.42 13.19
C GLN A 129 2.79 27.75 13.25
N ALA A 130 2.88 26.62 13.96
CA ALA A 130 4.10 25.84 14.12
C ALA A 130 4.65 25.39 12.75
N ILE A 131 3.81 24.83 11.87
CA ILE A 131 4.29 24.35 10.56
C ILE A 131 4.72 25.49 9.65
N TYR A 132 4.01 26.62 9.63
CA TYR A 132 4.43 27.78 8.84
C TYR A 132 5.75 28.37 9.34
N THR A 133 5.97 28.38 10.66
CA THR A 133 7.22 28.87 11.27
C THR A 133 8.38 27.94 10.95
N LEU A 134 8.17 26.63 11.04
CA LEU A 134 9.14 25.60 10.70
C LEU A 134 9.54 25.69 9.21
N VAL A 135 8.57 25.73 8.30
CA VAL A 135 8.85 25.80 6.85
C VAL A 135 9.56 27.11 6.49
N LYS A 136 9.17 28.23 7.07
CA LYS A 136 9.88 29.51 6.86
C LYS A 136 11.33 29.43 7.32
N THR A 137 11.58 28.83 8.47
CA THR A 137 12.93 28.62 9.02
C THR A 137 13.75 27.70 8.11
N LEU A 138 13.14 26.61 7.63
CA LEU A 138 13.74 25.67 6.69
C LEU A 138 14.10 26.35 5.36
N GLU A 139 13.20 27.12 4.75
CA GLU A 139 13.44 27.79 3.47
C GLU A 139 14.59 28.81 3.55
N SER A 140 14.74 29.47 4.71
CA SER A 140 15.79 30.48 4.98
C SER A 140 17.18 29.89 5.29
N SER A 141 17.27 28.59 5.54
CA SER A 141 18.53 27.93 5.88
C SER A 141 19.35 27.61 4.64
N GLU A 142 20.64 27.95 4.65
CA GLU A 142 21.59 27.60 3.57
C GLU A 142 21.74 26.08 3.43
N ASP A 143 21.92 25.41 4.57
CA ASP A 143 22.16 23.98 4.70
C ASP A 143 20.87 23.14 4.77
N LYS A 144 19.76 23.64 4.19
CA LYS A 144 18.45 23.00 4.33
C LYS A 144 18.41 21.60 3.74
N MET A 145 17.77 20.67 4.45
CA MET A 145 17.43 19.33 3.98
C MET A 145 15.91 19.18 3.97
N PHE A 146 15.38 18.75 2.83
CA PHE A 146 13.96 18.55 2.63
C PHE A 146 13.60 17.08 2.86
N PRO A 147 12.56 16.78 3.65
CA PRO A 147 12.13 15.40 3.83
C PRO A 147 11.51 14.85 2.55
N LEU A 148 11.70 13.57 2.31
CA LEU A 148 10.99 12.86 1.25
C LEU A 148 9.50 12.72 1.62
N ILE A 149 8.64 12.98 0.65
CA ILE A 149 7.23 12.61 0.67
C ILE A 149 6.96 11.89 -0.65
N SER A 150 6.34 10.71 -0.60
CA SER A 150 5.88 10.01 -1.81
C SER A 150 4.62 9.18 -1.53
N TYR A 151 3.74 9.06 -2.53
CA TYR A 151 2.57 8.20 -2.51
C TYR A 151 2.50 7.35 -3.78
N HIS A 152 2.47 6.03 -3.61
CA HIS A 152 2.38 5.04 -4.68
C HIS A 152 1.03 4.32 -4.62
N GLY A 153 0.09 4.67 -5.50
CA GLY A 153 -1.22 4.00 -5.59
C GLY A 153 -1.21 2.73 -6.43
N THR A 154 -2.36 2.08 -6.56
CA THR A 154 -2.54 0.82 -7.32
C THR A 154 -2.42 1.00 -8.84
N GLY A 155 -2.78 2.18 -9.38
CA GLY A 155 -2.67 2.51 -10.80
C GLY A 155 -1.25 2.73 -11.33
N ARG A 156 -0.21 2.59 -10.48
CA ARG A 156 1.19 2.98 -10.78
C ARG A 156 1.87 2.25 -11.94
N LEU A 157 1.35 1.11 -12.41
CA LEU A 157 1.89 0.39 -13.57
C LEU A 157 1.18 0.73 -14.89
N TRP A 158 -0.12 1.05 -14.83
CA TRP A 158 -1.00 1.08 -16.01
C TRP A 158 -1.48 2.50 -16.36
N GLU A 159 -1.70 3.35 -15.35
CA GLU A 159 -2.08 4.76 -15.56
C GLU A 159 -0.83 5.63 -15.62
N GLN A 160 -0.21 5.67 -16.80
CA GLN A 160 0.76 6.72 -17.10
C GLN A 160 0.03 7.86 -17.82
N ASP A 161 -0.14 9.02 -17.18
CA ASP A 161 -0.79 10.18 -17.80
C ASP A 161 -0.07 10.55 -19.11
N TYR A 162 -0.71 10.26 -20.26
CA TYR A 162 -0.19 10.48 -21.62
C TYR A 162 0.00 11.98 -21.96
N LYS A 163 -0.45 12.90 -21.10
CA LYS A 163 -0.27 14.32 -21.31
C LYS A 163 1.16 14.72 -20.96
N SER A 164 1.93 14.97 -22.02
CA SER A 164 3.20 15.72 -22.08
C SER A 164 4.03 15.71 -20.79
N SER A 165 5.11 14.92 -20.77
CA SER A 165 6.22 15.15 -19.84
C SER A 165 6.48 16.65 -19.78
N ALA A 166 6.28 17.29 -18.62
CA ALA A 166 6.83 18.62 -18.45
C ALA A 166 8.33 18.41 -18.57
N LYS A 167 8.93 18.80 -19.70
CA LYS A 167 10.37 18.73 -19.90
C LYS A 167 10.96 19.38 -18.66
N MET A 168 11.77 18.64 -17.90
CA MET A 168 12.44 19.16 -16.70
C MET A 168 13.53 20.15 -17.13
N GLU A 169 13.16 21.24 -17.78
CA GLU A 169 14.10 22.19 -18.41
C GLU A 169 14.86 22.97 -17.33
N LYS A 170 14.15 23.42 -16.28
CA LYS A 170 14.72 24.10 -15.10
C LYS A 170 14.44 23.29 -13.85
N LEU A 171 15.43 22.49 -13.42
CA LEU A 171 15.34 21.67 -12.21
C LEU A 171 15.68 22.51 -10.98
N THR A 172 14.71 22.66 -10.10
CA THR A 172 14.82 23.22 -8.75
C THR A 172 14.70 22.09 -7.72
N ARG A 173 15.12 22.35 -6.48
CA ARG A 173 14.97 21.35 -5.39
C ARG A 173 13.50 21.01 -5.10
N TYR A 174 12.58 21.96 -5.29
CA TYR A 174 11.15 21.75 -5.07
C TYR A 174 10.51 20.79 -6.08
N ASP A 175 11.14 20.57 -7.24
CA ASP A 175 10.65 19.59 -8.23
C ASP A 175 10.69 18.16 -7.70
N GLY A 176 11.41 17.89 -6.60
CA GLY A 176 11.32 16.60 -5.90
C GLY A 176 9.94 16.35 -5.26
N TYR A 177 9.14 17.40 -5.05
CA TYR A 177 7.76 17.31 -4.58
C TYR A 177 6.72 17.30 -5.71
N LYS A 178 7.17 17.37 -6.98
CA LYS A 178 6.25 17.30 -8.11
C LYS A 178 5.58 15.92 -8.18
N ASP A 179 4.27 15.89 -8.26
CA ASP A 179 3.39 14.73 -8.24
C ASP A 179 3.63 13.79 -7.03
N CYS A 180 4.21 14.29 -5.93
CA CYS A 180 4.67 13.44 -4.82
C CYS A 180 3.54 12.80 -4.01
N LEU A 181 2.36 13.41 -3.98
CA LEU A 181 1.17 12.87 -3.32
C LEU A 181 0.11 12.40 -4.33
N ASN A 182 0.49 12.27 -5.60
CA ASN A 182 -0.40 11.75 -6.63
C ASN A 182 -0.25 10.23 -6.68
N ALA A 183 -1.36 9.50 -6.48
CA ALA A 183 -1.38 8.05 -6.49
C ALA A 183 -1.00 7.42 -7.85
N LYS A 184 -1.02 8.21 -8.94
CA LYS A 184 -0.68 7.77 -10.29
C LYS A 184 0.83 7.64 -10.53
N SER A 185 1.20 6.93 -11.60
CA SER A 185 2.59 6.57 -11.90
C SER A 185 3.50 7.79 -12.16
N ASN A 186 4.58 7.89 -11.38
CA ASN A 186 5.61 8.93 -11.51
C ASN A 186 6.86 8.48 -12.27
N TYR A 187 6.87 7.26 -12.83
CA TYR A 187 8.04 6.64 -13.46
C TYR A 187 8.62 7.49 -14.62
N ARG A 188 7.78 8.22 -15.35
CA ARG A 188 8.24 9.09 -16.45
C ARG A 188 9.10 10.27 -15.98
N ASN A 189 8.78 10.85 -14.81
CA ASN A 189 9.57 11.95 -14.23
C ASN A 189 10.98 11.45 -13.88
N PHE A 190 11.07 10.24 -13.30
CA PHE A 190 12.34 9.55 -13.06
C PHE A 190 13.15 9.37 -14.34
N ILE A 191 12.55 8.78 -15.39
CA ILE A 191 13.25 8.54 -16.66
C ILE A 191 13.80 9.84 -17.25
N SER A 192 12.98 10.89 -17.27
CA SER A 192 13.40 12.20 -17.79
C SER A 192 14.54 12.81 -16.97
N TRP A 193 14.49 12.69 -15.64
CA TRP A 193 15.57 13.14 -14.76
C TRP A 193 16.85 12.33 -15.00
N PHE A 194 16.75 11.00 -15.03
CA PHE A 194 17.89 10.10 -15.15
C PHE A 194 18.61 10.30 -16.49
N GLU A 195 17.87 10.37 -17.59
CA GLU A 195 18.39 10.72 -18.92
C GLU A 195 19.16 12.05 -18.89
N LYS A 196 18.56 13.09 -18.28
CA LYS A 196 19.17 14.42 -18.22
C LYS A 196 20.45 14.41 -17.39
N GLN A 197 20.48 13.69 -16.26
CA GLN A 197 21.68 13.60 -15.43
C GLN A 197 22.80 12.80 -16.12
N GLU A 198 22.48 11.73 -16.85
CA GLU A 198 23.49 11.01 -17.65
C GLU A 198 24.08 11.91 -18.74
N LYS A 199 23.23 12.66 -19.46
CA LYS A 199 23.68 13.66 -20.44
C LYS A 199 24.57 14.73 -19.81
N ASN A 200 24.19 15.25 -18.64
CA ASN A 200 25.00 16.23 -17.92
C ASN A 200 26.35 15.65 -17.48
N SER A 201 26.35 14.42 -16.94
CA SER A 201 27.57 13.73 -16.52
C SER A 201 28.53 13.55 -17.69
N PHE A 202 28.00 13.13 -18.84
CA PHE A 202 28.77 12.97 -20.07
C PHE A 202 29.33 14.30 -20.59
N ASN A 203 28.48 15.33 -20.72
CA ASN A 203 28.87 16.64 -21.23
C ASN A 203 29.92 17.33 -20.35
N LEU A 204 29.78 17.23 -19.03
CA LEU A 204 30.71 17.80 -18.06
C LEU A 204 31.95 16.93 -17.84
N ARG A 205 31.99 15.70 -18.40
CA ARG A 205 33.03 14.69 -18.15
C ARG A 205 33.30 14.49 -16.66
N LYS A 206 32.22 14.50 -15.88
CA LYS A 206 32.27 14.42 -14.41
C LYS A 206 31.15 13.52 -13.91
N GLU A 207 31.47 12.67 -12.95
CA GLU A 207 30.47 11.88 -12.25
C GLU A 207 29.60 12.78 -11.37
N ILE A 208 28.29 12.60 -11.48
CA ILE A 208 27.32 13.29 -10.63
C ILE A 208 27.01 12.37 -9.46
N ALA A 209 27.48 12.74 -8.27
CA ALA A 209 27.39 11.90 -7.07
C ALA A 209 25.96 11.42 -6.77
N VAL A 210 24.95 12.28 -6.90
CA VAL A 210 23.55 11.91 -6.65
C VAL A 210 22.96 10.99 -7.73
N LEU A 211 23.42 11.11 -8.98
CA LEU A 211 23.03 10.17 -10.04
C LEU A 211 23.58 8.78 -9.70
N GLU A 212 24.83 8.72 -9.24
CA GLU A 212 25.47 7.47 -8.86
C GLU A 212 24.85 6.86 -7.61
N ALA A 213 24.43 7.67 -6.63
CA ALA A 213 23.66 7.20 -5.48
C ALA A 213 22.35 6.51 -5.91
N VAL A 214 21.60 7.12 -6.82
CA VAL A 214 20.36 6.53 -7.37
C VAL A 214 20.66 5.25 -8.14
N ARG A 215 21.69 5.26 -9.01
CA ARG A 215 22.13 4.10 -9.77
C ARG A 215 22.50 2.93 -8.85
N ASN A 216 23.29 3.19 -7.82
CA ASN A 216 23.73 2.18 -6.86
C ASN A 216 22.57 1.63 -6.04
N THR A 217 21.62 2.46 -5.63
CA THR A 217 20.42 2.01 -4.90
C THR A 217 19.59 1.03 -5.75
N VAL A 218 19.39 1.33 -7.03
CA VAL A 218 18.66 0.42 -7.94
C VAL A 218 19.45 -0.87 -8.18
N LYS A 219 20.77 -0.79 -8.34
CA LYS A 219 21.65 -1.96 -8.48
C LYS A 219 21.64 -2.85 -7.23
N GLU A 220 21.73 -2.25 -6.04
CA GLU A 220 21.65 -2.91 -4.73
C GLU A 220 20.31 -3.63 -4.59
N MET A 221 19.20 -2.95 -4.88
CA MET A 221 17.86 -3.54 -4.86
C MET A 221 17.74 -4.76 -5.78
N ILE A 222 18.14 -4.64 -7.06
CA ILE A 222 18.09 -5.75 -8.00
C ILE A 222 18.99 -6.89 -7.52
N GLY A 223 20.16 -6.57 -6.96
CA GLY A 223 21.07 -7.55 -6.37
C GLY A 223 20.44 -8.33 -5.23
N LEU A 224 19.73 -7.66 -4.32
CA LEU A 224 19.02 -8.29 -3.21
C LEU A 224 17.90 -9.24 -3.71
N LEU A 225 17.09 -8.80 -4.68
CA LEU A 225 15.97 -9.60 -5.20
C LEU A 225 16.42 -10.83 -6.03
N THR A 226 17.48 -10.66 -6.82
CA THR A 226 17.93 -11.67 -7.81
C THR A 226 19.06 -12.53 -7.30
N LYS A 227 19.78 -12.09 -6.26
CA LYS A 227 21.07 -12.63 -5.82
C LYS A 227 22.15 -12.58 -6.92
N LYS A 228 21.99 -11.69 -7.90
CA LYS A 228 22.96 -11.44 -8.98
C LYS A 228 23.51 -10.03 -8.88
N GLU A 229 24.81 -9.88 -9.02
CA GLU A 229 25.44 -8.56 -9.05
C GLU A 229 25.12 -7.83 -10.37
N VAL A 230 24.61 -6.61 -10.28
CA VAL A 230 24.39 -5.75 -11.45
C VAL A 230 25.68 -5.00 -11.76
N GLU A 231 26.23 -5.18 -12.95
CA GLU A 231 27.43 -4.48 -13.43
C GLU A 231 27.05 -3.07 -13.90
N LEU A 232 26.02 -2.98 -14.75
CA LEU A 232 25.62 -1.75 -15.44
C LEU A 232 24.12 -1.52 -15.29
N PHE A 233 23.73 -0.27 -15.09
CA PHE A 233 22.33 0.18 -15.13
C PHE A 233 22.31 1.59 -15.73
N ILE A 234 21.91 1.77 -17.00
CA ILE A 234 22.03 3.04 -17.75
C ILE A 234 20.73 3.39 -18.46
N TYR A 235 20.59 4.62 -18.95
CA TYR A 235 19.54 4.99 -19.89
C TYR A 235 20.07 5.04 -21.32
N ARG A 236 19.34 4.41 -22.24
CA ARG A 236 19.67 4.40 -23.66
C ARG A 236 18.42 4.22 -24.52
N GLU A 237 18.33 5.00 -25.61
CA GLU A 237 17.31 4.82 -26.66
C GLU A 237 15.86 4.79 -26.14
N GLY A 238 15.55 5.59 -25.10
CA GLY A 238 14.19 5.69 -24.54
C GLY A 238 13.87 4.70 -23.44
N ASP A 239 14.83 3.89 -22.99
CA ASP A 239 14.62 2.86 -21.98
C ASP A 239 15.81 2.76 -21.02
N LEU A 240 15.61 2.07 -19.90
CA LEU A 240 16.67 1.67 -18.99
C LEU A 240 17.20 0.30 -19.43
N GLU A 241 18.52 0.18 -19.46
CA GLU A 241 19.23 -1.07 -19.71
C GLU A 241 19.97 -1.49 -18.46
N LEU A 242 19.91 -2.78 -18.13
CA LEU A 242 20.72 -3.38 -17.08
C LEU A 242 21.60 -4.49 -17.65
N LYS A 243 22.73 -4.74 -17.00
CA LYS A 243 23.64 -5.84 -17.30
C LYS A 243 24.06 -6.50 -16.00
N PHE A 244 23.81 -7.80 -15.87
CA PHE A 244 24.35 -8.57 -14.76
C PHE A 244 25.83 -8.88 -15.01
N LYS A 245 26.59 -9.01 -13.91
CA LYS A 245 27.96 -9.48 -13.95
C LYS A 245 28.00 -10.90 -14.50
N ASN A 246 28.97 -11.18 -15.37
CA ASN A 246 29.14 -12.45 -16.08
C ASN A 246 28.10 -12.76 -17.16
N GLU A 247 27.20 -11.83 -17.49
CA GLU A 247 26.31 -11.94 -18.65
C GLU A 247 26.85 -11.09 -19.81
N ALA A 248 26.79 -11.64 -21.03
CA ALA A 248 27.30 -10.94 -22.22
C ALA A 248 26.33 -9.86 -22.73
N THR A 249 25.03 -10.06 -22.51
CA THR A 249 23.96 -9.24 -23.05
C THR A 249 23.43 -8.27 -22.00
N ARG A 250 22.93 -7.12 -22.49
CA ARG A 250 22.10 -6.22 -21.68
C ARG A 250 20.64 -6.56 -21.87
N GLU A 251 19.84 -6.29 -20.85
CA GLU A 251 18.40 -6.45 -20.89
C GLU A 251 17.72 -5.11 -20.65
N ARG A 252 16.63 -4.86 -21.38
CA ARG A 252 15.81 -3.67 -21.19
C ARG A 252 14.87 -3.87 -20.01
N VAL A 253 14.72 -2.86 -19.16
CA VAL A 253 13.79 -2.90 -18.02
C VAL A 253 12.36 -3.11 -18.49
N SER A 254 11.99 -2.60 -19.67
CA SER A 254 10.68 -2.85 -20.27
C SER A 254 10.39 -4.33 -20.56
N ASN A 255 11.40 -5.17 -20.75
CA ASN A 255 11.25 -6.61 -21.01
C ASN A 255 11.13 -7.44 -19.73
N LEU A 256 11.39 -6.85 -18.56
CA LEU A 256 11.26 -7.55 -17.28
C LEU A 256 9.79 -7.76 -16.90
N SER A 257 9.54 -8.76 -16.04
CA SER A 257 8.21 -9.02 -15.49
C SER A 257 7.64 -7.81 -14.74
N ASP A 258 6.32 -7.68 -14.67
CA ASP A 258 5.62 -6.60 -13.97
C ASP A 258 6.10 -6.39 -12.53
N GLY A 259 6.40 -7.48 -11.80
CA GLY A 259 6.93 -7.38 -10.43
C GLY A 259 8.27 -6.63 -10.36
N TYR A 260 9.21 -6.92 -11.25
CA TYR A 260 10.49 -6.18 -11.34
C TYR A 260 10.24 -4.72 -11.67
N ARG A 261 9.44 -4.45 -12.69
CA ARG A 261 9.15 -3.08 -13.15
C ARG A 261 8.49 -2.26 -12.04
N ASN A 262 7.64 -2.89 -11.23
CA ASN A 262 6.98 -2.25 -10.10
C ASN A 262 7.97 -1.82 -9.01
N ILE A 263 8.84 -2.74 -8.56
CA ILE A 263 9.83 -2.43 -7.51
C ILE A 263 10.86 -1.42 -8.02
N ILE A 264 11.35 -1.58 -9.25
CA ILE A 264 12.25 -0.60 -9.89
C ILE A 264 11.57 0.77 -9.92
N GLY A 265 10.29 0.84 -10.29
CA GLY A 265 9.53 2.07 -10.32
C GLY A 265 9.45 2.76 -8.96
N ILE A 266 9.07 2.04 -7.91
CA ILE A 266 8.98 2.57 -6.54
C ILE A 266 10.35 3.04 -6.03
N VAL A 267 11.36 2.17 -6.09
CA VAL A 267 12.70 2.45 -5.55
C VAL A 267 13.37 3.58 -6.32
N SER A 268 13.22 3.61 -7.65
CA SER A 268 13.76 4.71 -8.47
C SER A 268 13.05 6.02 -8.18
N ASP A 269 11.73 6.02 -8.00
CA ASP A 269 10.96 7.23 -7.68
C ASP A 269 11.40 7.84 -6.35
N ILE A 270 11.48 7.02 -5.31
CA ILE A 270 11.98 7.41 -3.98
C ILE A 270 13.40 7.99 -4.10
N ALA A 271 14.32 7.26 -4.74
CA ALA A 271 15.72 7.64 -4.81
C ALA A 271 15.95 8.93 -5.62
N TYR A 272 15.29 9.12 -6.77
CA TYR A 272 15.46 10.35 -7.55
C TYR A 272 14.88 11.56 -6.83
N ARG A 273 13.75 11.41 -6.12
CA ARG A 273 13.17 12.52 -5.36
C ARG A 273 14.14 12.98 -4.28
N MET A 274 14.75 12.04 -3.54
CA MET A 274 15.82 12.35 -2.59
C MET A 274 16.98 13.08 -3.26
N ALA A 275 17.41 12.63 -4.44
CA ALA A 275 18.49 13.25 -5.21
C ALA A 275 18.18 14.70 -5.63
N ILE A 276 16.94 15.01 -6.03
CA ILE A 276 16.50 16.37 -6.38
C ILE A 276 16.36 17.23 -5.12
N LEU A 277 15.77 16.68 -4.06
CA LEU A 277 15.51 17.39 -2.81
C LEU A 277 16.80 17.79 -2.10
N ASN A 278 17.78 16.87 -2.02
CA ASN A 278 18.97 17.02 -1.17
C ASN A 278 20.29 16.78 -1.93
N PRO A 279 20.59 17.56 -2.98
CA PRO A 279 21.77 17.32 -3.82
C PRO A 279 23.10 17.47 -3.07
N THR A 280 23.12 18.21 -1.97
CA THR A 280 24.30 18.44 -1.13
C THR A 280 24.77 17.20 -0.37
N LEU A 281 23.94 16.17 -0.26
CA LEU A 281 24.30 14.90 0.40
C LEU A 281 25.18 13.98 -0.47
N GLY A 282 25.29 14.26 -1.78
CA GLY A 282 26.14 13.48 -2.68
C GLY A 282 25.76 12.00 -2.70
N LEU A 283 26.73 11.12 -2.44
CA LEU A 283 26.54 9.66 -2.45
C LEU A 283 25.62 9.15 -1.33
N ASP A 284 25.57 9.86 -0.20
CA ASP A 284 24.78 9.44 0.96
C ASP A 284 23.30 9.88 0.88
N VAL A 285 22.88 10.51 -0.22
CA VAL A 285 21.56 11.16 -0.33
C VAL A 285 20.41 10.21 -0.02
N VAL A 286 20.52 8.95 -0.45
CA VAL A 286 19.49 7.93 -0.24
C VAL A 286 19.43 7.45 1.21
N LYS A 287 20.60 7.19 1.83
CA LYS A 287 20.66 6.69 3.20
C LYS A 287 20.40 7.77 4.26
N LYS A 288 20.66 9.05 3.95
CA LYS A 288 20.55 10.18 4.90
C LYS A 288 19.28 11.03 4.77
N THR A 289 18.49 10.90 3.69
CA THR A 289 17.24 11.64 3.56
C THR A 289 16.13 10.96 4.37
N SER A 290 15.58 11.66 5.37
CA SER A 290 14.39 11.20 6.08
C SER A 290 13.11 11.48 5.30
N GLY A 291 12.04 10.76 5.57
CA GLY A 291 10.76 11.05 4.94
C GLY A 291 9.67 10.04 5.24
N VAL A 292 8.52 10.24 4.58
CA VAL A 292 7.36 9.35 4.67
C VAL A 292 6.99 8.88 3.27
N VAL A 293 6.81 7.57 3.12
CA VAL A 293 6.38 6.95 1.87
C VAL A 293 5.11 6.14 2.12
N LEU A 294 4.07 6.45 1.34
CA LEU A 294 2.78 5.76 1.34
C LEU A 294 2.73 4.79 0.16
N ILE A 295 2.36 3.52 0.39
CA ILE A 295 2.29 2.50 -0.69
C ILE A 295 0.97 1.73 -0.60
N ASP A 296 0.09 1.90 -1.57
CA ASP A 296 -1.12 1.09 -1.68
C ASP A 296 -0.82 -0.20 -2.43
N GLU A 297 -1.28 -1.34 -1.90
CA GLU A 297 -1.03 -2.69 -2.41
C GLU A 297 0.45 -2.92 -2.71
N ILE A 298 1.28 -2.93 -1.67
CA ILE A 298 2.73 -3.13 -1.82
C ILE A 298 3.06 -4.48 -2.50
N ASP A 299 2.17 -5.47 -2.39
CA ASP A 299 2.25 -6.79 -3.01
C ASP A 299 1.86 -6.84 -4.50
N LEU A 300 1.35 -5.75 -5.07
CA LEU A 300 0.80 -5.73 -6.43
C LEU A 300 1.83 -6.22 -7.46
N HIS A 301 1.48 -7.28 -8.19
CA HIS A 301 2.30 -7.99 -9.18
C HIS A 301 3.64 -8.56 -8.67
N LEU A 302 3.86 -8.61 -7.35
CA LEU A 302 5.07 -9.20 -6.78
C LEU A 302 4.97 -10.72 -6.70
N HIS A 303 6.07 -11.40 -7.03
CA HIS A 303 6.19 -12.83 -6.79
C HIS A 303 6.19 -13.12 -5.27
N PRO A 304 5.55 -14.20 -4.78
CA PRO A 304 5.46 -14.52 -3.34
C PRO A 304 6.80 -14.49 -2.59
N LYS A 305 7.87 -14.96 -3.24
CA LYS A 305 9.24 -14.88 -2.68
C LYS A 305 9.62 -13.45 -2.29
N TRP A 306 9.36 -12.48 -3.16
CA TRP A 306 9.69 -11.09 -2.89
C TRP A 306 8.72 -10.41 -1.95
N GLN A 307 7.46 -10.86 -1.89
CA GLN A 307 6.53 -10.40 -0.87
C GLN A 307 7.11 -10.65 0.54
N LYS A 308 7.81 -11.77 0.77
CA LYS A 308 8.50 -12.00 2.06
C LYS A 308 9.71 -11.09 2.32
N GLU A 309 10.35 -10.60 1.28
CA GLU A 309 11.64 -9.88 1.37
C GLU A 309 11.46 -8.35 1.24
N ILE A 310 10.32 -7.87 0.71
CA ILE A 310 10.15 -6.47 0.29
C ILE A 310 10.27 -5.47 1.44
N VAL A 311 9.76 -5.79 2.63
CA VAL A 311 9.79 -4.85 3.75
C VAL A 311 11.21 -4.65 4.26
N GLY A 312 11.93 -5.74 4.51
CA GLY A 312 13.34 -5.68 4.91
C GLY A 312 14.19 -4.98 3.85
N LEU A 313 13.94 -5.25 2.57
CA LEU A 313 14.61 -4.58 1.45
C LEU A 313 14.38 -3.06 1.48
N LEU A 314 13.14 -2.59 1.67
CA LEU A 314 12.86 -1.14 1.71
C LEU A 314 13.50 -0.47 2.93
N GLN A 315 13.48 -1.13 4.09
CA GLN A 315 14.12 -0.62 5.31
C GLN A 315 15.65 -0.56 5.18
N GLU A 316 16.27 -1.55 4.54
CA GLU A 316 17.71 -1.58 4.28
C GLU A 316 18.13 -0.47 3.29
N LEU A 317 17.35 -0.30 2.22
CA LEU A 317 17.63 0.73 1.20
C LEU A 317 17.41 2.15 1.74
N PHE A 318 16.37 2.37 2.55
CA PHE A 318 15.93 3.70 2.99
C PHE A 318 15.77 3.77 4.53
N PRO A 319 16.87 3.70 5.30
CA PRO A 319 16.83 3.51 6.76
C PRO A 319 16.22 4.69 7.55
N LYS A 320 16.13 5.89 6.95
CA LYS A 320 15.51 7.07 7.58
C LYS A 320 14.08 7.34 7.11
N VAL A 321 13.51 6.47 6.29
CA VAL A 321 12.16 6.62 5.73
C VAL A 321 11.17 5.80 6.53
N GLN A 322 10.08 6.45 6.94
CA GLN A 322 8.91 5.77 7.48
C GLN A 322 8.02 5.29 6.34
N PHE A 323 7.71 4.01 6.33
CA PHE A 323 6.82 3.41 5.34
C PHE A 323 5.45 3.12 5.95
N ILE A 324 4.39 3.48 5.21
CA ILE A 324 3.02 3.12 5.55
C ILE A 324 2.41 2.48 4.30
N ALA A 325 2.21 1.17 4.36
CA ALA A 325 1.82 0.35 3.24
C ALA A 325 0.50 -0.39 3.50
N THR A 326 -0.21 -0.77 2.46
CA THR A 326 -1.37 -1.67 2.54
C THR A 326 -1.09 -2.96 1.80
N THR A 327 -1.67 -4.08 2.25
CA THR A 327 -1.53 -5.36 1.55
C THR A 327 -2.73 -6.28 1.73
N HIS A 328 -2.88 -7.21 0.80
CA HIS A 328 -3.71 -8.40 0.93
C HIS A 328 -2.89 -9.70 1.04
N SER A 329 -1.57 -9.62 0.90
CA SER A 329 -0.72 -10.80 0.86
C SER A 329 -0.42 -11.34 2.26
N PRO A 330 -0.77 -12.61 2.55
CA PRO A 330 -0.40 -13.25 3.80
C PRO A 330 1.12 -13.40 3.95
N PHE A 331 1.88 -13.41 2.84
CA PHE A 331 3.34 -13.50 2.88
C PHE A 331 3.99 -12.24 3.43
N ILE A 332 3.41 -11.06 3.16
CA ILE A 332 3.89 -9.80 3.74
C ILE A 332 3.47 -9.73 5.21
N ILE A 333 2.24 -10.10 5.52
CA ILE A 333 1.75 -10.14 6.91
C ILE A 333 2.65 -11.00 7.79
N GLN A 334 3.05 -12.19 7.30
CA GLN A 334 3.97 -13.09 7.99
C GLN A 334 5.36 -12.47 8.25
N SER A 335 5.77 -11.46 7.48
CA SER A 335 7.08 -10.82 7.66
C SER A 335 7.10 -9.72 8.71
N MET A 336 5.93 -9.34 9.26
CA MET A 336 5.74 -8.17 10.11
C MET A 336 5.57 -8.50 11.59
N GLN A 337 6.15 -7.63 12.43
CA GLN A 337 5.94 -7.67 13.87
C GLN A 337 4.54 -7.15 14.22
N SER A 338 4.02 -7.55 15.38
CA SER A 338 2.66 -7.21 15.82
C SER A 338 2.40 -5.71 15.95
N ASP A 339 3.41 -4.92 16.33
CA ASP A 339 3.36 -3.46 16.49
C ASP A 339 3.51 -2.69 15.17
N GLN A 340 3.81 -3.40 14.08
CA GLN A 340 3.87 -2.85 12.72
C GLN A 340 2.56 -3.06 11.96
N ILE A 341 1.63 -3.88 12.47
CA ILE A 341 0.38 -4.23 11.77
C ILE A 341 -0.79 -3.41 12.32
N ILE A 342 -1.50 -2.71 11.42
CA ILE A 342 -2.72 -1.96 11.72
C ILE A 342 -3.89 -2.67 11.05
N LYS A 343 -4.74 -3.33 11.83
CA LYS A 343 -5.98 -3.96 11.34
C LYS A 343 -7.13 -2.95 11.37
N LEU A 344 -7.84 -2.79 10.26
CA LEU A 344 -8.96 -1.83 10.15
C LEU A 344 -10.33 -2.44 10.47
N ASP A 345 -10.45 -3.76 10.47
CA ASP A 345 -11.75 -4.44 10.63
C ASP A 345 -12.20 -4.52 12.10
N ASP A 346 -11.26 -4.39 13.03
CA ASP A 346 -11.52 -4.36 14.46
C ASP A 346 -10.95 -3.05 15.04
N ASN A 347 -11.70 -2.35 15.91
CA ASN A 347 -11.15 -1.24 16.69
C ASN A 347 -10.00 -1.68 17.63
N SER A 348 -9.63 -2.97 17.65
CA SER A 348 -8.47 -3.53 18.37
C SER A 348 -7.19 -3.36 17.57
N ARG A 349 -6.26 -2.60 18.13
CA ARG A 349 -5.10 -2.01 17.45
C ARG A 349 -3.82 -2.85 17.52
N THR A 350 -3.93 -4.16 17.72
CA THR A 350 -2.77 -5.04 17.83
C THR A 350 -3.20 -6.47 17.59
N LEU A 351 -2.41 -7.21 16.80
CA LEU A 351 -2.54 -8.66 16.79
C LEU A 351 -2.15 -9.17 18.18
N GLU A 352 -2.94 -10.07 18.74
CA GLU A 352 -2.63 -10.73 20.03
C GLU A 352 -1.36 -11.60 19.93
N ALA A 353 -0.95 -11.95 18.70
CA ALA A 353 0.21 -12.77 18.40
C ALA A 353 1.10 -12.12 17.33
N ASP A 354 2.41 -12.36 17.44
CA ASP A 354 3.40 -11.96 16.44
C ASP A 354 3.18 -12.76 15.14
N ALA A 355 2.85 -12.06 14.06
CA ALA A 355 2.57 -12.69 12.77
C ALA A 355 3.78 -13.45 12.20
N THR A 356 5.00 -13.12 12.64
CA THR A 356 6.21 -13.84 12.24
C THR A 356 6.27 -15.28 12.75
N MET A 357 5.53 -15.60 13.81
CA MET A 357 5.47 -16.95 14.40
C MET A 357 4.28 -17.77 13.88
N MET A 358 3.40 -17.17 13.07
CA MET A 358 2.20 -17.83 12.54
C MET A 358 2.51 -18.55 11.23
N SER A 359 1.82 -19.67 10.98
CA SER A 359 1.80 -20.28 9.64
C SER A 359 1.02 -19.40 8.66
N ILE A 360 1.15 -19.65 7.35
CA ILE A 360 0.38 -18.92 6.35
C ILE A 360 -1.10 -19.24 6.52
N GLU A 361 -1.41 -20.50 6.81
CA GLU A 361 -2.75 -20.98 7.10
C GLU A 361 -3.36 -20.24 8.29
N ASP A 362 -2.61 -20.11 9.39
CA ASP A 362 -3.08 -19.38 10.58
C ASP A 362 -3.34 -17.91 10.29
N ILE A 363 -2.51 -17.26 9.48
CA ILE A 363 -2.69 -15.86 9.09
C ILE A 363 -3.97 -15.72 8.26
N VAL A 364 -4.11 -16.57 7.25
CA VAL A 364 -5.26 -16.51 6.33
C VAL A 364 -6.56 -16.81 7.09
N GLU A 365 -6.55 -17.78 8.00
CA GLU A 365 -7.73 -18.16 8.79
C GLU A 365 -8.04 -17.14 9.89
N ASN A 366 -7.08 -16.83 10.75
CA ASN A 366 -7.34 -16.04 11.97
C ASN A 366 -7.32 -14.53 11.71
N ILE A 367 -6.45 -14.04 10.81
CA ILE A 367 -6.29 -12.62 10.51
C ILE A 367 -7.20 -12.21 9.36
N GLN A 368 -7.17 -12.95 8.25
CA GLN A 368 -7.94 -12.62 7.04
C GLN A 368 -9.35 -13.26 7.01
N LYS A 369 -9.72 -14.04 8.03
CA LYS A 369 -11.07 -14.61 8.23
C LYS A 369 -11.53 -15.54 7.11
N ILE A 370 -10.60 -16.25 6.48
CA ILE A 370 -10.92 -17.26 5.45
C ILE A 370 -10.99 -18.64 6.10
N GLU A 371 -12.18 -19.23 6.14
CA GLU A 371 -12.42 -20.57 6.69
C GLU A 371 -11.72 -21.65 5.84
N LEU A 372 -10.96 -22.53 6.49
CA LEU A 372 -10.31 -23.70 5.87
C LEU A 372 -9.48 -23.36 4.60
N PRO A 373 -8.47 -22.47 4.68
CA PRO A 373 -7.75 -21.97 3.50
C PRO A 373 -6.99 -23.03 2.70
N GLN A 374 -6.68 -24.17 3.33
CA GLN A 374 -6.07 -25.34 2.70
C GLN A 374 -7.02 -26.12 1.78
N MET A 375 -8.33 -25.81 1.80
CA MET A 375 -9.35 -26.49 1.00
C MET A 375 -9.90 -25.57 -0.09
N SER A 376 -10.17 -26.14 -1.27
CA SER A 376 -10.90 -25.41 -2.31
C SER A 376 -12.39 -25.31 -1.95
N SER A 377 -13.09 -24.32 -2.51
CA SER A 377 -14.54 -24.15 -2.32
C SER A 377 -15.31 -25.45 -2.60
N ARG A 378 -14.96 -26.17 -3.68
CA ARG A 378 -15.55 -27.48 -4.03
C ARG A 378 -15.32 -28.53 -2.95
N LYS A 379 -14.14 -28.56 -2.29
CA LYS A 379 -13.87 -29.49 -1.19
C LYS A 379 -14.65 -29.11 0.07
N ILE A 380 -14.80 -27.81 0.35
CA ILE A 380 -15.59 -27.31 1.49
C ILE A 380 -17.07 -27.65 1.28
N GLU A 381 -17.62 -27.43 0.09
CA GLU A 381 -18.99 -27.81 -0.26
C GLU A 381 -19.20 -29.32 -0.14
N MET A 382 -18.24 -30.12 -0.65
CA MET A 382 -18.29 -31.58 -0.52
C MET A 382 -18.27 -32.00 0.95
N LEU A 383 -17.46 -31.36 1.80
CA LEU A 383 -17.38 -31.65 3.23
C LEU A 383 -18.69 -31.26 3.95
N ARG A 384 -19.24 -30.08 3.67
CA ARG A 384 -20.53 -29.63 4.24
C ARG A 384 -21.69 -30.53 3.81
N ALA A 385 -21.71 -30.95 2.55
CA ALA A 385 -22.70 -31.90 2.05
C ALA A 385 -22.57 -33.26 2.74
N ALA A 386 -21.34 -33.73 2.97
CA ALA A 386 -21.10 -34.97 3.72
C ALA A 386 -21.57 -34.86 5.18
N ASP A 387 -21.24 -33.76 5.86
CA ASP A 387 -21.65 -33.51 7.23
C ASP A 387 -23.18 -33.39 7.34
N GLU A 388 -23.83 -32.68 6.42
CA GLU A 388 -25.29 -32.60 6.38
C GLU A 388 -25.89 -33.99 6.12
N TYR A 389 -25.37 -34.73 5.15
CA TYR A 389 -25.81 -36.10 4.83
C TYR A 389 -25.71 -37.03 6.05
N LEU A 390 -24.57 -37.03 6.74
CA LEU A 390 -24.34 -37.85 7.93
C LEU A 390 -25.21 -37.39 9.11
N SER A 391 -25.38 -36.09 9.32
CA SER A 391 -26.24 -35.55 10.38
C SER A 391 -27.72 -35.92 10.19
N ILE A 392 -28.18 -35.97 8.93
CA ILE A 392 -29.52 -36.45 8.58
C ILE A 392 -29.63 -37.94 8.93
N LEU A 393 -28.63 -38.75 8.59
CA LEU A 393 -28.62 -40.18 8.94
C LEU A 393 -28.62 -40.42 10.46
N GLU A 394 -27.83 -39.66 11.23
CA GLU A 394 -27.79 -39.77 12.69
C GLU A 394 -29.15 -39.45 13.33
N LYS A 395 -29.79 -38.33 12.94
CA LYS A 395 -31.12 -37.95 13.45
C LYS A 395 -32.22 -38.98 13.12
N LEU A 396 -32.03 -39.77 12.07
CA LEU A 396 -32.96 -40.81 11.64
C LEU A 396 -32.74 -42.13 12.39
N GLU A 397 -31.51 -42.45 12.80
CA GLU A 397 -31.24 -43.58 13.71
C GLU A 397 -32.00 -43.40 15.04
N ASP A 398 -32.17 -42.16 15.52
CA ASP A 398 -32.87 -41.87 16.78
C ASP A 398 -34.42 -41.85 16.70
N ASN A 399 -35.00 -41.57 15.52
CA ASN A 399 -36.45 -41.31 15.37
C ASN A 399 -37.24 -42.39 14.61
N ASN A 400 -36.62 -43.52 14.22
CA ASN A 400 -37.28 -44.67 13.58
C ASN A 400 -38.17 -44.33 12.35
N SER A 401 -37.83 -43.28 11.59
CA SER A 401 -38.63 -42.81 10.45
C SER A 401 -37.82 -42.60 9.16
N LEU A 402 -37.07 -43.60 8.68
CA LEU A 402 -36.34 -43.54 7.38
C LEU A 402 -37.25 -43.56 6.12
N GLN A 403 -38.58 -43.49 6.28
CA GLN A 403 -39.51 -43.83 5.19
C GLN A 403 -40.08 -42.64 4.41
N THR A 404 -39.79 -41.39 4.78
CA THR A 404 -40.30 -40.25 3.99
C THR A 404 -39.48 -40.11 2.71
N GLU A 405 -40.11 -40.27 1.53
CA GLU A 405 -39.47 -40.09 0.21
C GLU A 405 -38.70 -38.77 0.09
N GLU A 406 -39.16 -37.75 0.81
CA GLU A 406 -38.56 -36.42 0.88
C GLU A 406 -37.13 -36.43 1.48
N VAL A 407 -36.87 -37.29 2.47
CA VAL A 407 -35.54 -37.45 3.07
C VAL A 407 -34.58 -38.13 2.11
N LYS A 408 -35.06 -39.17 1.39
CA LYS A 408 -34.26 -39.87 0.38
C LYS A 408 -33.87 -38.93 -0.77
N ARG A 409 -34.82 -38.13 -1.25
CA ARG A 409 -34.58 -37.12 -2.28
C ARG A 409 -33.52 -36.11 -1.82
N LYS A 410 -33.63 -35.60 -0.59
CA LYS A 410 -32.66 -34.64 -0.05
C LYS A 410 -31.24 -35.23 0.08
N LEU A 411 -31.13 -36.51 0.48
CA LEU A 411 -29.84 -37.21 0.52
C LEU A 411 -29.22 -37.40 -0.87
N ASP A 412 -30.05 -37.67 -1.89
CA ASP A 412 -29.58 -37.81 -3.27
C ASP A 412 -29.16 -36.46 -3.87
N GLU A 413 -29.92 -35.39 -3.61
CA GLU A 413 -29.59 -34.00 -3.98
C GLU A 413 -28.24 -33.54 -3.38
N LEU A 414 -27.89 -33.98 -2.17
CA LEU A 414 -26.60 -33.66 -1.53
C LEU A 414 -25.39 -34.36 -2.18
N ILE A 415 -25.61 -35.49 -2.85
CA ILE A 415 -24.55 -36.27 -3.50
C ILE A 415 -24.40 -35.91 -4.97
N GLU A 416 -25.49 -35.56 -5.65
CA GLU A 416 -25.56 -35.29 -7.10
C GLU A 416 -24.44 -34.37 -7.62
N PRO A 417 -24.09 -33.24 -6.97
CA PRO A 417 -23.02 -32.35 -7.44
C PRO A 417 -21.61 -32.97 -7.43
N PHE A 418 -21.44 -34.12 -6.75
CA PHE A 418 -20.16 -34.77 -6.47
C PHE A 418 -20.07 -36.20 -7.03
N GLU A 419 -20.96 -36.59 -7.95
CA GLU A 419 -20.96 -37.94 -8.56
C GLU A 419 -19.66 -38.32 -9.27
N GLU A 420 -18.92 -37.33 -9.77
CA GLU A 420 -17.59 -37.52 -10.36
C GLU A 420 -16.60 -38.17 -9.37
N ASN A 421 -16.79 -37.97 -8.06
CA ASN A 421 -16.01 -38.61 -7.02
C ASN A 421 -16.68 -39.92 -6.57
N MET A 422 -16.52 -40.97 -7.39
CA MET A 422 -17.14 -42.28 -7.16
C MET A 422 -16.83 -42.88 -5.78
N ALA A 423 -15.62 -42.63 -5.23
CA ALA A 423 -15.24 -43.13 -3.91
C ALA A 423 -16.02 -42.44 -2.78
N TYR A 424 -16.20 -41.12 -2.87
CA TYR A 424 -17.00 -40.33 -1.94
C TYR A 424 -18.48 -40.76 -1.98
N VAL A 425 -19.06 -40.87 -3.18
CA VAL A 425 -20.44 -41.31 -3.36
C VAL A 425 -20.65 -42.74 -2.84
N ALA A 426 -19.74 -43.66 -3.16
CA ALA A 426 -19.82 -45.04 -2.68
C ALA A 426 -19.74 -45.10 -1.14
N PHE A 427 -18.90 -44.27 -0.52
CA PHE A 427 -18.79 -44.19 0.94
C PHE A 427 -20.11 -43.74 1.58
N LEU A 428 -20.70 -42.64 1.11
CA LEU A 428 -21.96 -42.13 1.66
C LEU A 428 -23.13 -43.08 1.42
N ARG A 429 -23.26 -43.63 0.20
CA ARG A 429 -24.28 -44.65 -0.12
C ARG A 429 -24.13 -45.88 0.77
N ARG A 430 -22.90 -46.33 1.03
CA ARG A 430 -22.64 -47.45 1.95
C ARG A 430 -23.06 -47.12 3.38
N LYS A 431 -22.79 -45.90 3.87
CA LYS A 431 -23.23 -45.45 5.20
C LYS A 431 -24.76 -45.45 5.31
N ARG A 432 -25.45 -44.92 4.30
CA ARG A 432 -26.92 -44.95 4.22
C ARG A 432 -27.47 -46.38 4.25
N LEU A 433 -26.92 -47.29 3.44
CA LEU A 433 -27.34 -48.71 3.42
C LEU A 433 -27.15 -49.39 4.79
N LEU A 434 -26.08 -49.07 5.52
CA LEU A 434 -25.86 -49.62 6.86
C LEU A 434 -26.89 -49.11 7.88
N THR A 435 -27.29 -47.85 7.79
CA THR A 435 -28.34 -47.27 8.63
C THR A 435 -29.73 -47.80 8.26
N GLU A 436 -30.01 -47.97 6.96
CA GLU A 436 -31.27 -48.59 6.47
C GLU A 436 -31.42 -50.06 6.91
N ASN A 437 -30.32 -50.82 7.02
CA ASN A 437 -30.35 -52.23 7.46
C ASN A 437 -30.43 -52.40 9.00
N LYS A 438 -30.28 -51.33 9.78
CA LYS A 438 -30.37 -51.36 11.26
C LYS A 438 -31.77 -51.09 11.79
N GLN A 439 -32.63 -50.43 11.00
CA GLN A 439 -34.07 -50.29 11.26
C GLN A 439 -34.81 -51.54 10.77
#